data_AF-A0A7C3BE94-F1
#
_entry.id   AF-A0A7C3BE94-F1
#
_cell.length_a   1.000
_cell.length_b   1.000
_cell.length_c   1.000
_cell.angle_alpha   90.00
_cell.angle_beta   90.00
_cell.angle_gamma   90.00
#
_symmetry.space_group_name_H-M   'P 1'
#
loop_
_entity.id
_entity.type
_entity.pdbx_description
1 polymer ?
#
loop_
_entity_poly.entity_id
_entity_poly.type
_entity_poly.pdbx_seq_one_letter_code
_entity_poly.pdbx_strand_id
1 'polypeptide(L)'
;MWLLIAAVLGIIVLGDLNQRMTDARRLEQDAHLLQTEVGWLEAENTRLETQIANATSEAFIEAWAHSEGKMVRNGETLIIPIPAEGFVPTPTPFVQFSEPVVNKWEVWWALIFGDRP
;
A
#
# COMPACT_ATOMS: atom_id res chain seq x y z
N MET A 1 -42.89 -35.39 -32.33
CA MET A 1 -43.45 -34.12 -31.83
C MET A 1 -43.07 -33.86 -30.37
N TRP A 2 -43.34 -34.76 -29.42
CA TRP A 2 -42.99 -34.55 -28.00
C TRP A 2 -41.51 -34.36 -27.68
N LEU A 3 -40.61 -35.08 -28.37
CA LEU A 3 -39.16 -34.91 -28.20
C LEU A 3 -38.67 -33.52 -28.60
N LEU A 4 -39.30 -32.91 -29.63
CA LEU A 4 -38.96 -31.55 -30.04
C LEU A 4 -39.42 -30.53 -29.00
N ILE A 5 -40.61 -30.72 -28.44
CA ILE A 5 -41.13 -29.86 -27.36
C ILE A 5 -40.23 -29.96 -26.13
N ALA A 6 -39.84 -31.17 -25.73
CA ALA A 6 -38.93 -31.38 -24.61
C ALA A 6 -37.55 -30.75 -24.87
N ALA A 7 -37.02 -30.85 -26.09
CA ALA A 7 -35.76 -30.23 -26.47
C ALA A 7 -35.81 -28.70 -26.40
N VAL A 8 -36.87 -28.08 -26.92
CA VAL A 8 -37.06 -26.62 -26.86
C VAL A 8 -37.19 -26.16 -25.41
N LEU A 9 -37.96 -26.87 -24.59
CA LEU A 9 -38.11 -26.55 -23.17
C LEU A 9 -36.77 -26.65 -22.43
N GLY A 10 -35.98 -27.69 -22.71
CA GLY A 10 -34.66 -27.88 -22.14
C GLY A 10 -33.70 -26.74 -22.49
N ILE A 11 -33.69 -26.28 -23.74
CA ILE A 11 -32.86 -25.15 -24.18
C ILE A 11 -33.24 -23.86 -23.42
N ILE A 12 -34.53 -23.59 -23.23
CA ILE A 12 -34.99 -22.39 -22.50
C ILE A 12 -34.54 -22.43 -21.05
N VAL A 13 -34.72 -23.57 -20.35
CA VAL A 13 -34.32 -23.72 -18.95
C VAL A 13 -32.82 -23.61 -18.78
N LEU A 14 -32.04 -24.26 -19.64
CA LEU A 14 -30.58 -24.17 -19.61
C LEU A 14 -30.08 -22.75 -19.89
N GLY A 15 -30.76 -22.02 -20.80
CA GLY A 15 -30.47 -20.61 -21.07
C GLY A 15 -30.69 -19.71 -19.85
N ASP A 16 -31.86 -19.80 -19.21
CA ASP A 16 -32.20 -19.04 -18.01
C ASP A 16 -31.24 -19.36 -16.85
N LEU A 17 -30.95 -20.64 -16.63
CA LEU A 17 -30.02 -21.07 -15.59
C LEU A 17 -28.60 -20.54 -15.84
N ASN A 18 -28.13 -20.57 -17.09
CA ASN A 18 -26.81 -20.08 -17.45
C ASN A 18 -26.71 -18.55 -17.28
N GLN A 19 -27.77 -17.81 -17.61
CA GLN A 19 -27.84 -16.37 -17.40
C GLN A 19 -27.81 -16.03 -15.91
N ARG A 20 -28.64 -16.68 -15.09
CA ARG A 20 -28.65 -16.49 -13.63
C ARG A 20 -27.30 -16.83 -12.99
N MET A 21 -26.65 -17.91 -13.42
CA MET A 21 -25.33 -18.27 -12.91
C MET A 21 -24.28 -17.20 -13.25
N THR A 22 -24.35 -16.64 -14.46
CA THR A 22 -23.44 -15.58 -14.89
C THR A 22 -23.65 -14.31 -14.07
N ASP A 23 -24.91 -13.92 -13.86
CA ASP A 23 -25.26 -12.73 -13.07
C ASP A 23 -24.86 -12.91 -11.60
N ALA A 24 -25.09 -14.09 -11.02
CA ALA A 24 -24.69 -14.41 -9.65
C ALA A 24 -23.17 -14.31 -9.48
N ARG A 25 -22.39 -14.87 -10.41
CA ARG A 25 -20.92 -14.80 -10.38
C ARG A 25 -20.41 -13.37 -10.51
N ARG A 26 -21.03 -12.56 -11.39
CA ARG A 26 -20.68 -11.14 -11.52
C ARG A 26 -20.94 -10.39 -10.23
N LEU A 27 -22.12 -10.57 -9.64
CA LEU A 27 -22.49 -9.91 -8.38
C LEU A 27 -21.56 -10.32 -7.23
N GLU A 28 -21.17 -11.60 -7.17
CA GLU A 28 -20.21 -12.10 -6.19
C GLU A 28 -18.82 -11.47 -6.37
N GLN A 29 -18.34 -11.36 -7.62
CA GLN A 29 -17.09 -10.67 -7.93
C GLN A 29 -17.13 -9.20 -7.54
N ASP A 30 -18.21 -8.49 -7.90
CA ASP A 30 -18.40 -7.08 -7.55
C ASP A 30 -18.44 -6.91 -6.02
N ALA A 31 -19.17 -7.77 -5.31
CA ALA A 31 -19.22 -7.75 -3.85
C ALA A 31 -17.85 -7.95 -3.21
N HIS A 32 -17.04 -8.89 -3.73
CA HIS A 32 -15.67 -9.10 -3.24
C HIS A 32 -14.76 -7.90 -3.48
N LEU A 33 -14.86 -7.26 -4.64
CA LEU A 33 -14.10 -6.04 -4.94
C LEU A 33 -14.48 -4.90 -3.99
N LEU A 34 -15.79 -4.67 -3.81
CA LEU A 34 -16.28 -3.64 -2.88
C LEU A 34 -15.86 -3.93 -1.44
N GLN A 35 -15.95 -5.18 -0.99
CA GLN A 35 -15.54 -5.56 0.35
C GLN A 35 -14.04 -5.30 0.59
N THR A 36 -13.21 -5.55 -0.43
CA THR A 36 -11.77 -5.28 -0.38
C THR A 36 -11.49 -3.79 -0.29
N GLU A 37 -12.18 -2.98 -1.10
CA GLU A 37 -12.05 -1.52 -1.10
C GLU A 37 -12.47 -0.92 0.25
N VAL A 38 -13.62 -1.37 0.80
CA VAL A 38 -14.09 -0.93 2.12
C VAL A 38 -13.09 -1.31 3.20
N GLY A 39 -12.56 -2.54 3.19
CA GLY A 39 -11.55 -2.96 4.17
C GLY A 39 -10.28 -2.10 4.10
N TRP A 40 -9.85 -1.72 2.89
CA TRP A 40 -8.71 -0.81 2.71
C TRP A 40 -9.00 0.59 3.25
N LEU A 41 -10.18 1.14 2.95
CA LEU A 41 -10.60 2.45 3.44
C LEU A 41 -10.74 2.50 4.96
N GLU A 42 -11.27 1.46 5.58
CA GLU A 42 -11.39 1.35 7.04
C GLU A 42 -10.02 1.31 7.71
N ALA A 43 -9.09 0.50 7.18
CA ALA A 43 -7.72 0.44 7.67
C ALA A 43 -7.00 1.79 7.53
N GLU A 44 -7.17 2.45 6.39
CA GLU A 44 -6.60 3.77 6.15
C GLU A 44 -7.20 4.83 7.08
N ASN A 45 -8.51 4.78 7.33
CA ASN A 45 -9.17 5.68 8.27
C ASN A 45 -8.60 5.51 9.69
N THR A 46 -8.49 4.27 10.19
CA THR A 46 -7.87 3.99 11.50
C THR A 46 -6.43 4.50 11.57
N ARG A 47 -5.65 4.34 10.48
CA ARG A 47 -4.28 4.86 10.39
C ARG A 47 -4.27 6.39 10.49
N LEU A 48 -5.19 7.07 9.82
CA LEU A 48 -5.32 8.53 9.84
C LEU A 48 -5.77 9.04 11.21
N GLU A 49 -6.75 8.41 11.83
CA GLU A 49 -7.19 8.73 13.20
C GLU A 49 -6.04 8.60 14.20
N THR A 50 -5.23 7.55 14.08
CA THR A 50 -4.04 7.35 14.92
C THR A 50 -3.02 8.46 14.73
N GLN A 51 -2.76 8.88 13.48
CA GLN A 51 -1.86 10.00 13.19
C GLN A 51 -2.38 11.31 13.75
N ILE A 52 -3.69 11.57 13.62
CA ILE A 52 -4.32 12.77 14.19
C ILE A 52 -4.16 12.76 15.71
N ALA A 53 -4.51 11.65 16.37
CA ALA A 53 -4.40 11.52 17.82
C ALA A 53 -2.96 11.73 18.30
N ASN A 54 -1.97 11.19 17.59
CA ASN A 54 -0.55 11.41 17.87
C ASN A 54 -0.16 12.88 17.67
N ALA A 55 -0.51 13.49 16.54
CA ALA A 55 -0.19 14.89 16.22
C ALA A 55 -0.83 15.88 17.21
N THR A 56 -2.00 15.56 17.75
CA THR A 56 -2.67 16.38 18.78
C THR A 56 -2.25 16.04 20.20
N SER A 57 -1.39 15.04 20.40
CA SER A 57 -0.94 14.65 21.74
C SER A 57 -0.02 15.71 22.33
N GLU A 58 -0.12 15.93 23.64
CA GLU A 58 0.72 16.88 24.36
C GLU A 58 2.22 16.58 24.19
N ALA A 59 2.58 15.29 24.18
CA ALA A 59 3.96 14.85 23.99
C ALA A 59 4.51 15.23 22.61
N PHE A 60 3.71 15.06 21.54
CA PHE A 60 4.12 15.46 20.19
C PHE A 60 4.21 16.99 20.08
N ILE A 61 3.24 17.72 20.62
CA ILE A 61 3.23 19.18 20.63
C ILE A 61 4.46 19.72 21.38
N GLU A 62 4.79 19.14 22.53
CA GLU A 62 5.98 19.50 23.32
C GLU A 62 7.27 19.20 22.55
N ALA A 63 7.38 18.01 21.96
CA ALA A 63 8.54 17.65 21.15
C ALA A 63 8.74 18.63 20.01
N TRP A 64 7.68 18.91 19.23
CA TRP A 64 7.69 19.89 18.15
C TRP A 64 8.04 21.30 18.63
N ALA A 65 7.49 21.72 19.77
CA ALA A 65 7.77 23.04 20.35
C ALA A 65 9.26 23.20 20.66
N HIS A 66 9.92 22.16 21.20
CA HIS A 66 11.36 22.18 21.47
C HIS A 66 12.23 22.04 20.21
N SER A 67 11.85 21.18 19.25
CA SER A 67 12.65 20.91 18.05
C SER A 67 12.47 21.96 16.98
N GLU A 68 11.28 22.09 16.40
CA GLU A 68 10.98 22.98 15.28
C GLU A 68 10.58 24.38 15.76
N GLY A 69 9.77 24.45 16.82
CA GLY A 69 9.27 25.71 17.37
C GLY A 69 10.33 26.53 18.11
N LYS A 70 11.45 25.90 18.50
CA LYS A 70 12.53 26.50 19.31
C LYS A 70 12.03 27.19 20.59
N MET A 71 10.88 26.74 21.09
CA MET A 71 10.29 27.18 22.35
C MET A 71 11.00 26.48 23.50
N VAL A 72 11.02 27.11 24.67
CA VAL A 72 11.64 26.57 25.89
C VAL A 72 10.73 26.86 27.08
N ARG A 73 10.71 25.96 28.07
CA ARG A 73 10.02 26.18 29.33
C ARG A 73 10.81 27.11 30.25
N ASN A 74 10.16 27.57 31.31
CA ASN A 74 10.83 28.35 32.34
C ASN A 74 11.94 27.50 32.99
N GLY A 75 13.18 27.99 32.94
CA GLY A 75 14.37 27.29 33.45
C GLY A 75 15.16 26.50 32.39
N GLU A 76 14.67 26.39 31.16
CA GLU A 76 15.39 25.75 30.05
C GLU A 76 16.20 26.79 29.26
N THR A 77 17.30 26.34 28.64
CA THR A 77 18.15 27.18 27.78
C THR A 77 18.26 26.55 26.40
N LEU A 78 17.83 27.29 25.37
CA LEU A 78 17.97 26.86 23.98
C LEU A 78 19.45 26.95 23.56
N ILE A 79 20.04 25.83 23.16
CA ILE A 79 21.39 25.78 22.61
C ILE A 79 21.30 25.50 21.12
N ILE A 80 21.80 26.43 20.29
CA ILE A 80 21.91 26.25 18.84
C ILE A 80 23.40 26.03 18.52
N PRO A 81 23.82 24.81 18.14
CA PRO A 81 25.19 24.56 17.76
C PRO A 81 25.54 25.35 16.49
N ILE A 82 26.59 26.17 16.58
CA ILE A 82 27.19 26.83 15.43
C ILE A 82 28.43 26.01 15.07
N PRO A 83 28.62 25.61 13.79
CA PRO A 83 29.85 24.95 13.38
C PRO A 83 31.05 25.87 13.63
N ALA A 84 32.14 25.30 14.15
CA ALA A 84 33.38 26.06 14.34
C ALA A 84 33.90 26.62 13.01
N GLU A 85 34.55 27.79 13.03
CA GLU A 85 35.22 28.33 11.85
C GLU A 85 36.24 27.32 11.32
N GLY A 86 36.14 26.97 10.03
CA GLY A 86 36.97 25.93 9.41
C GLY A 86 36.44 24.50 9.54
N PHE A 87 35.19 24.29 9.98
CA PHE A 87 34.54 22.98 9.92
C PHE A 87 34.42 22.50 8.47
N VAL A 88 35.30 21.59 8.08
CA VAL A 88 35.18 20.81 6.84
C VAL A 88 34.41 19.54 7.20
N PRO A 89 33.15 19.37 6.76
CA PRO A 89 32.43 18.13 7.01
C PRO A 89 33.22 16.98 6.41
N THR A 90 33.52 15.96 7.22
CA THR A 90 34.12 14.72 6.72
C THR A 90 33.20 14.17 5.64
N PRO A 91 33.67 13.96 4.40
CA PRO A 91 32.83 13.40 3.35
C PRO A 91 32.34 12.03 3.82
N THR A 92 31.03 11.88 3.88
CA THR A 92 30.41 10.58 4.16
C THR A 92 30.88 9.61 3.08
N PRO A 93 31.52 8.48 3.44
CA PRO A 93 31.96 7.52 2.44
C PRO A 93 30.75 7.06 1.63
N PHE A 94 30.77 7.35 0.33
CA PHE A 94 29.76 6.84 -0.58
C PHE A 94 29.95 5.33 -0.68
N VAL A 95 28.98 4.56 -0.19
CA VAL A 95 28.95 3.12 -0.41
C VAL A 95 28.68 2.93 -1.90
N GLN A 96 29.71 2.60 -2.67
CA GLN A 96 29.53 2.10 -4.03
C GLN A 96 28.83 0.74 -3.92
N PHE A 97 27.52 0.74 -4.11
CA PHE A 97 26.81 -0.50 -4.41
C PHE A 97 27.33 -1.00 -5.76
N SER A 98 28.16 -2.04 -5.74
CA SER A 98 28.42 -2.79 -6.97
C SER A 98 27.11 -3.46 -7.36
N GLU A 99 26.51 -3.04 -8.47
CA GLU A 99 25.41 -3.82 -9.04
C GLU A 99 25.91 -5.25 -9.28
N PRO A 100 25.15 -6.28 -8.87
CA PRO A 100 25.50 -7.65 -9.21
C PRO A 100 25.56 -7.73 -10.74
N VAL A 101 26.66 -8.28 -11.28
CA VAL A 101 26.77 -8.54 -12.72
C VAL A 101 25.79 -9.66 -13.06
N VAL A 102 24.56 -9.30 -13.45
CA VAL A 102 23.53 -10.27 -13.85
C VAL A 102 23.67 -10.52 -15.35
N ASN A 103 23.70 -11.79 -15.75
CA ASN A 103 23.70 -12.15 -17.16
C ASN A 103 22.32 -11.80 -17.77
N LYS A 104 22.30 -11.17 -18.95
CA LYS A 104 21.05 -10.78 -19.63
C LYS A 104 20.10 -11.98 -19.80
N TRP A 105 20.63 -13.18 -20.01
CA TRP A 105 19.82 -14.38 -20.13
C TRP A 105 19.10 -14.77 -18.84
N GLU A 106 19.76 -14.65 -17.68
CA GLU A 106 19.14 -14.93 -16.37
C GLU A 106 18.01 -13.96 -16.06
N VAL A 107 18.14 -12.69 -16.50
CA VAL A 107 17.06 -11.70 -16.42
C VAL A 107 15.86 -12.14 -17.25
N TRP A 108 16.08 -12.56 -18.50
CA TRP A 108 15.00 -13.05 -19.36
C TRP A 108 14.34 -14.31 -18.80
N TRP A 109 15.12 -15.24 -18.25
CA TRP A 109 14.60 -16.45 -17.60
C TRP A 109 13.70 -16.09 -16.42
N ALA A 110 14.17 -15.24 -15.52
CA ALA A 110 13.41 -14.81 -14.35
C ALA A 110 12.12 -14.06 -14.71
N LEU A 111 12.12 -13.30 -15.80
CA LEU A 111 10.90 -12.65 -16.30
C LEU A 111 9.85 -13.64 -16.81
N ILE A 112 10.28 -14.78 -17.36
CA ILE A 112 9.38 -15.78 -17.94
C ILE A 112 8.90 -16.79 -16.88
N PHE A 113 9.79 -17.22 -15.98
CA PHE A 113 9.54 -18.33 -15.05
C PHE A 113 9.42 -17.91 -13.58
N GLY A 114 9.77 -16.66 -13.24
CA GLY A 114 9.63 -16.12 -11.88
C GLY A 114 10.77 -16.50 -10.92
N ASP A 115 11.78 -17.25 -11.36
CA ASP A 115 12.95 -17.65 -10.58
C ASP A 115 14.27 -17.46 -11.34
N ARG A 116 15.40 -17.57 -10.63
CA ARG A 116 16.72 -17.63 -11.28
C ARG A 116 17.02 -19.09 -11.63
N PRO A 117 17.55 -19.37 -12.85
CA PRO A 117 17.90 -20.72 -13.27
C PRO A 117 19.05 -21.33 -12.46
#